data_AF-A0A1A3NQG3-F1
#
_entry.id   AF-A0A1A3NQG3-F1
#
_cell.length_a   1.000
_cell.length_b   1.000
_cell.length_c   1.000
_cell.angle_alpha   90.00
_cell.angle_beta   90.00
_cell.angle_gamma   90.00
#
_symmetry.space_group_name_H-M   'P 1'
#
loop_
_entity.id
_entity.type
_entity.pdbx_description
1 polymer ?
#
loop_
_entity_poly.entity_id
_entity_poly.type
_entity_poly.pdbx_seq_one_letter_code
_entity_poly.pdbx_strand_id
1 'polypeptide(L)'
;MKVVPDVVIAAVADLETLADTVDAAHLATAPMTLTVAPAAADEVSVNVAHLFSGHAEDYFATARQAAAYQEQFAQTLSTSAMTYASAESVNGALLQGFEAFFQQGQNAILNALTAYLVWSESWITFVPGPLRTYAYAPILLALLAALGHALFAAIVLEAIGMIPG
;
A
#
# COMPACT_ATOMS: atom_id res chain seq x y z
N MET A 1 1.33 -6.51 -10.09
CA MET A 1 0.63 -7.50 -9.24
C MET A 1 0.36 -6.82 -7.90
N LYS A 2 -0.86 -6.33 -7.68
CA LYS A 2 -1.24 -5.58 -6.47
C LYS A 2 -1.67 -6.60 -5.40
N VAL A 3 -0.69 -7.31 -4.83
CA VAL A 3 -0.95 -8.30 -3.78
C VAL A 3 -0.34 -7.77 -2.50
N VAL A 4 -1.16 -7.18 -1.62
CA VAL A 4 -0.78 -7.02 -0.21
C VAL A 4 -2.01 -7.03 0.73
N PRO A 5 -3.13 -6.34 0.46
CA PRO A 5 -4.16 -6.18 1.49
C PRO A 5 -4.98 -7.44 1.73
N ASP A 6 -5.55 -8.03 0.67
CA ASP A 6 -6.51 -9.13 0.81
C ASP A 6 -5.88 -10.40 1.42
N VAL A 7 -4.62 -10.68 1.08
CA VAL A 7 -3.88 -11.83 1.64
C VAL A 7 -3.57 -11.60 3.13
N VAL A 8 -3.23 -10.37 3.52
CA VAL A 8 -2.97 -10.04 4.92
C VAL A 8 -4.26 -10.02 5.74
N ILE A 9 -5.37 -9.53 5.18
CA ILE A 9 -6.68 -9.58 5.83
C ILE A 9 -7.13 -11.03 6.04
N ALA A 10 -6.94 -11.90 5.04
CA ALA A 10 -7.22 -13.34 5.20
C ALA A 10 -6.37 -13.97 6.31
N ALA A 11 -5.07 -13.66 6.37
CA ALA A 11 -4.19 -14.15 7.42
C ALA A 11 -4.58 -13.63 8.81
N VAL A 12 -5.07 -12.39 8.93
CA VAL A 12 -5.61 -11.85 10.19
C VAL A 12 -6.85 -12.63 10.63
N ALA A 13 -7.78 -12.94 9.72
CA ALA A 13 -8.96 -13.75 10.03
C ALA A 13 -8.60 -15.19 10.45
N ASP A 14 -7.56 -15.78 9.83
CA ASP A 14 -7.04 -17.09 10.24
C ASP A 14 -6.44 -17.04 11.65
N LEU A 15 -5.73 -15.95 11.99
CA LEU A 15 -5.19 -15.74 13.34
C LEU A 15 -6.29 -15.59 14.40
N GLU A 16 -7.38 -14.89 14.09
CA GLU A 16 -8.54 -14.77 14.99
C GLU A 16 -9.19 -16.14 15.23
N THR A 17 -9.39 -16.92 14.17
CA THR A 17 -9.94 -18.29 14.27
C THR A 17 -9.04 -19.21 15.12
N LEU A 18 -7.72 -19.06 14.99
CA LEU A 18 -6.76 -19.79 15.80
C LEU A 18 -6.83 -19.37 17.27
N ALA A 19 -6.93 -18.06 17.56
CA ALA A 19 -7.08 -17.53 18.92
C ALA A 19 -8.31 -18.15 19.59
N ASP A 20 -9.46 -18.13 18.91
CA ASP A 20 -10.71 -18.71 19.42
C ASP A 20 -10.57 -20.21 19.73
N THR A 21 -9.89 -20.94 18.86
CA THR A 21 -9.65 -22.38 19.04
C THR A 21 -8.77 -22.65 20.27
N VAL A 22 -7.73 -21.85 20.48
CA VAL A 22 -6.82 -21.97 21.62
C VAL A 22 -7.54 -21.60 22.92
N ASP A 23 -8.33 -20.53 22.92
CA ASP A 23 -9.12 -20.11 24.08
C ASP A 23 -10.15 -21.17 24.47
N ALA A 24 -10.84 -21.77 23.49
CA ALA A 24 -11.76 -22.88 23.74
C ALA A 24 -11.04 -24.10 24.37
N ALA A 25 -9.83 -24.41 23.91
CA ALA A 25 -9.02 -25.49 24.49
C ALA A 25 -8.55 -25.15 25.92
N HIS A 26 -8.16 -23.89 26.19
CA HIS A 26 -7.83 -23.44 27.55
C HIS A 26 -9.03 -23.50 28.48
N LEU A 27 -10.21 -23.07 28.04
CA LEU A 27 -11.45 -23.18 28.82
C LEU A 27 -11.82 -24.63 29.14
N ALA A 28 -11.63 -25.55 28.19
CA ALA A 28 -11.89 -26.97 28.41
C ALA A 28 -10.90 -27.60 29.41
N THR A 29 -9.64 -27.15 29.43
CA THR A 29 -8.57 -27.76 30.23
C THR A 29 -8.35 -27.13 31.60
N ALA A 30 -8.68 -25.84 31.77
CA ALA A 30 -8.47 -25.13 33.04
C ALA A 30 -9.10 -25.82 34.26
N PRO A 31 -10.34 -26.35 34.22
CA PRO A 31 -10.90 -27.08 35.35
C PRO A 31 -10.11 -28.35 35.68
N MET A 32 -9.50 -29.00 34.69
CA MET A 32 -8.77 -30.26 34.89
C MET A 32 -7.38 -30.03 35.50
N THR A 33 -6.76 -28.88 35.23
CA THR A 33 -5.37 -28.60 35.63
C THR A 33 -5.26 -27.67 36.83
N LEU A 34 -6.26 -26.82 37.10
CA LEU A 34 -6.27 -25.96 38.28
C LEU A 34 -6.71 -26.71 39.55
N THR A 35 -7.49 -27.78 39.43
CA THR A 35 -7.99 -28.54 40.58
C THR A 35 -7.48 -29.98 40.56
N VAL A 36 -6.16 -30.16 40.60
CA VAL A 36 -5.55 -31.49 40.68
C VAL A 36 -5.82 -32.10 42.04
N ALA A 37 -6.41 -33.29 42.07
CA ALA A 37 -6.61 -34.04 43.30
C ALA A 37 -5.32 -34.76 43.73
N PRO A 38 -5.02 -34.85 45.04
CA PRO A 38 -3.88 -35.62 45.52
C PRO A 38 -4.07 -37.12 45.27
N ALA A 39 -2.99 -37.81 44.89
CA ALA A 39 -3.02 -39.24 44.58
C ALA A 39 -3.31 -40.12 45.81
N ALA A 40 -2.94 -39.65 47.00
CA ALA A 40 -3.24 -40.24 48.30
C ALA A 40 -3.32 -39.14 49.38
N ALA A 41 -3.74 -39.51 50.60
CA ALA A 41 -3.94 -38.55 51.71
C ALA A 41 -2.63 -38.12 52.41
N ASP A 42 -1.47 -38.59 51.94
CA ASP A 42 -0.19 -38.22 52.51
C ASP A 42 0.23 -36.78 52.12
N GLU A 43 1.05 -36.17 52.97
CA GLU A 43 1.50 -34.78 52.79
C GLU A 43 2.27 -34.56 51.47
N VAL A 44 2.98 -35.58 50.96
CA VAL A 44 3.73 -35.47 49.71
C VAL A 44 2.77 -35.40 48.53
N SER A 45 1.77 -36.29 48.47
CA SER A 45 0.72 -36.26 47.44
C SER A 45 -0.07 -34.95 47.43
N VAL A 46 -0.39 -34.41 48.61
CA VAL A 46 -1.06 -33.10 48.75
C VAL A 46 -0.18 -31.97 48.23
N ASN A 47 1.09 -31.92 48.62
CA ASN A 47 2.01 -30.87 48.16
C ASN A 47 2.29 -30.95 46.66
N VAL A 48 2.39 -32.15 46.09
CA VAL A 48 2.57 -32.35 44.64
C VAL A 48 1.33 -31.86 43.87
N ALA A 49 0.12 -32.17 44.33
CA ALA A 49 -1.11 -31.66 43.72
C ALA A 49 -1.16 -30.12 43.76
N HIS A 50 -0.80 -29.51 44.90
CA HIS A 50 -0.69 -28.05 45.02
C HIS A 50 0.35 -27.45 44.07
N LEU A 51 1.51 -28.08 43.89
CA LEU A 51 2.53 -27.62 42.94
C LEU A 51 1.99 -27.60 41.50
N PHE A 52 1.29 -28.65 41.08
CA PHE A 52 0.72 -28.71 39.73
C PHE A 52 -0.40 -27.68 39.53
N SER A 53 -1.30 -27.51 40.51
CA SER A 53 -2.31 -26.45 40.47
C SER A 53 -1.68 -25.06 40.39
N GLY A 54 -0.65 -24.78 41.19
CA GLY A 54 0.08 -23.50 41.14
C GLY A 54 0.78 -23.27 39.79
N HIS A 55 1.38 -24.31 39.20
CA HIS A 55 1.96 -24.20 37.86
C HIS A 55 0.90 -23.92 36.79
N ALA A 56 -0.31 -24.51 36.91
CA ALA A 56 -1.41 -24.23 36.01
C ALA A 56 -1.90 -22.77 36.13
N GLU A 57 -1.93 -22.19 37.33
CA GLU A 57 -2.24 -20.77 37.53
C GLU A 57 -1.27 -19.85 36.79
N ASP A 58 0.04 -20.09 36.93
CA ASP A 58 1.10 -19.34 36.24
C ASP A 58 1.02 -19.51 34.71
N TYR A 59 0.73 -20.73 34.25
CA TYR A 59 0.53 -21.01 32.84
C TYR A 59 -0.65 -20.21 32.27
N PHE A 60 -1.82 -20.25 32.90
CA PHE A 60 -3.00 -19.52 32.41
C PHE A 60 -2.87 -18.00 32.56
N ALA A 61 -2.10 -17.52 33.55
CA ALA A 61 -1.74 -16.10 33.61
C ALA A 61 -0.91 -15.68 32.41
N THR A 62 0.08 -16.49 32.03
CA THR A 62 0.95 -16.24 30.86
C THR A 62 0.18 -16.40 29.54
N ALA A 63 -0.68 -17.43 29.44
CA ALA A 63 -1.51 -17.67 28.27
C ALA A 63 -2.45 -16.48 27.96
N ARG A 64 -3.06 -15.88 29.00
CA ARG A 64 -3.86 -14.65 28.84
C ARG A 64 -3.04 -13.47 28.32
N GLN A 65 -1.79 -13.33 28.76
CA GLN A 65 -0.91 -12.28 28.22
C GLN A 65 -0.58 -12.55 26.74
N ALA A 66 -0.30 -13.80 26.39
CA ALA A 66 -0.04 -14.19 25.00
C ALA A 66 -1.25 -13.93 24.09
N ALA A 67 -2.47 -14.21 24.55
CA ALA A 67 -3.70 -13.90 23.82
C ALA A 67 -3.84 -12.40 23.56
N ALA A 68 -3.60 -11.56 24.58
CA ALA A 68 -3.62 -10.11 24.41
C ALA A 68 -2.56 -9.60 23.41
N TYR A 69 -1.37 -10.20 23.41
CA TYR A 69 -0.34 -9.89 22.39
C TYR A 69 -0.76 -10.31 20.99
N GLN A 70 -1.37 -11.48 20.84
CA GLN A 70 -1.86 -11.96 19.54
C GLN A 70 -2.93 -11.01 18.97
N GLU A 71 -3.86 -10.54 19.80
CA GLU A 71 -4.90 -9.58 19.39
C GLU A 71 -4.27 -8.26 18.92
N GLN A 72 -3.34 -7.70 19.70
CA GLN A 72 -2.63 -6.48 19.32
C GLN A 72 -1.81 -6.65 18.04
N PHE A 73 -1.18 -7.82 17.86
CA PHE A 73 -0.44 -8.15 16.65
C PHE A 73 -1.37 -8.17 15.43
N ALA A 74 -2.52 -8.85 15.52
CA ALA A 74 -3.52 -8.93 14.45
C ALA A 74 -4.05 -7.54 14.05
N GLN A 75 -4.38 -6.69 15.04
CA GLN A 75 -4.83 -5.31 14.81
C GLN A 75 -3.76 -4.45 14.14
N THR A 76 -2.51 -4.57 14.60
CA THR A 76 -1.37 -3.83 14.05
C THR A 76 -1.10 -4.26 12.60
N LEU A 77 -1.13 -5.57 12.34
CA LEU A 77 -0.91 -6.12 11.01
C LEU A 77 -1.98 -5.63 10.02
N SER A 78 -3.26 -5.70 10.40
CA SER A 78 -4.38 -5.18 9.59
C SER A 78 -4.21 -3.68 9.29
N THR A 79 -3.89 -2.88 10.30
CA THR A 79 -3.64 -1.43 10.14
C THR A 79 -2.49 -1.17 9.16
N SER A 80 -1.38 -1.88 9.30
CA SER A 80 -0.23 -1.71 8.42
C SER A 80 -0.58 -2.05 6.96
N ALA A 81 -1.35 -3.11 6.72
CA ALA A 81 -1.79 -3.51 5.39
C ALA A 81 -2.64 -2.42 4.73
N MET A 82 -3.56 -1.79 5.49
CA MET A 82 -4.36 -0.67 5.00
C MET A 82 -3.51 0.56 4.70
N THR A 83 -2.48 0.86 5.51
CA THR A 83 -1.54 1.95 5.24
C THR A 83 -0.74 1.73 3.95
N TYR A 84 -0.25 0.50 3.71
CA TYR A 84 0.41 0.19 2.43
C TYR A 84 -0.57 0.26 1.26
N ALA A 85 -1.82 -0.20 1.43
CA ALA A 85 -2.85 -0.11 0.40
C ALA A 85 -3.17 1.33 0.00
N SER A 86 -3.24 2.23 0.98
CA SER A 86 -3.52 3.66 0.75
C SER A 86 -2.34 4.36 0.08
N ALA A 87 -1.10 4.06 0.51
CA ALA A 87 0.11 4.57 -0.14
C ALA A 87 0.17 4.16 -1.62
N GLU A 88 -0.11 2.89 -1.93
CA GLU A 88 -0.16 2.40 -3.30
C GLU A 88 -1.26 3.08 -4.13
N SER A 89 -2.42 3.37 -3.51
CA SER A 89 -3.50 4.12 -4.16
C SER A 89 -3.07 5.54 -4.52
N VAL A 90 -2.39 6.24 -3.59
CA VAL A 90 -1.87 7.59 -3.81
C VAL A 90 -0.80 7.60 -4.91
N ASN A 91 0.13 6.64 -4.87
CA ASN A 91 1.15 6.49 -5.91
C ASN A 91 0.52 6.21 -7.28
N GLY A 92 -0.48 5.33 -7.34
CA GLY A 92 -1.24 5.06 -8.55
C GLY A 92 -1.96 6.30 -9.09
N ALA A 93 -2.60 7.09 -8.22
CA ALA A 93 -3.27 8.33 -8.60
C ALA A 93 -2.27 9.39 -9.12
N LEU A 94 -1.09 9.51 -8.49
CA LEU A 94 -0.03 10.39 -8.96
C LEU A 94 0.46 10.00 -10.36
N LEU A 95 0.71 8.71 -10.59
CA LEU A 95 1.13 8.21 -11.91
C LEU A 95 0.08 8.49 -12.98
N GLN A 96 -1.20 8.27 -12.69
CA GLN A 96 -2.31 8.61 -13.60
C GLN A 96 -2.37 10.11 -13.88
N GLY A 97 -2.16 10.95 -12.87
CA GLY A 97 -2.09 12.41 -13.03
C GLY A 97 -0.95 12.85 -13.94
N PHE A 98 0.24 12.24 -13.79
CA PHE A 98 1.38 12.50 -14.68
C PHE A 98 1.10 12.08 -16.12
N GLU A 99 0.48 10.92 -16.33
CA GLU A 99 0.11 10.46 -17.67
C GLU A 99 -0.90 11.40 -18.33
N ALA A 100 -1.93 11.83 -17.59
CA ALA A 100 -2.90 12.81 -18.07
C ALA A 100 -2.26 14.16 -18.44
N PHE A 101 -1.31 14.65 -17.63
CA PHE A 101 -0.55 15.86 -17.93
C PHE A 101 0.25 15.74 -19.24
N PHE A 102 0.95 14.61 -19.42
CA PHE A 102 1.68 14.33 -20.66
C PHE A 102 0.78 14.33 -21.89
N GLN A 103 -0.36 13.64 -21.81
CA GLN A 103 -1.35 13.59 -22.88
C GLN A 103 -1.93 14.97 -23.19
N GLN A 104 -2.21 15.78 -22.16
CA GLN A 104 -2.66 17.16 -22.34
C GLN A 104 -1.60 17.99 -23.09
N GLY A 105 -0.32 17.86 -22.74
CA GLY A 105 0.78 18.51 -23.43
C GLY A 105 0.85 18.12 -24.90
N GLN A 106 0.81 16.81 -25.20
CA GLN A 106 0.80 16.30 -26.58
C GLN A 106 -0.38 16.84 -27.40
N ASN A 107 -1.58 16.82 -26.83
CA ASN A 107 -2.78 17.33 -27.49
C ASN A 107 -2.71 18.85 -27.73
N ALA A 108 -2.15 19.62 -26.80
CA ALA A 108 -1.94 21.05 -26.99
C ALA A 108 -0.99 21.33 -28.17
N ILE A 109 0.07 20.53 -28.32
CA ILE A 109 1.03 20.65 -29.42
C ILE A 109 0.37 20.31 -30.75
N LEU A 110 -0.32 19.17 -30.84
CA LEU A 110 -1.02 18.75 -32.06
C LEU A 110 -2.07 19.79 -32.47
N ASN A 111 -2.83 20.32 -31.52
CA ASN A 111 -3.82 21.36 -31.77
C ASN A 111 -3.18 22.67 -32.24
N ALA A 112 -2.08 23.12 -31.61
CA ALA A 112 -1.37 24.33 -32.03
C ALA A 112 -0.78 24.18 -33.45
N LEU A 113 -0.20 23.01 -33.75
CA LEU A 113 0.39 22.73 -35.06
C LEU A 113 -0.68 22.65 -36.15
N THR A 114 -1.82 22.03 -35.85
CA THR A 114 -2.97 21.98 -36.75
C THR A 114 -3.59 23.36 -36.99
N ALA A 115 -3.82 24.13 -35.93
CA ALA A 115 -4.34 25.49 -36.04
C ALA A 115 -3.40 26.40 -36.84
N TYR A 116 -2.09 26.25 -36.63
CA TYR A 116 -1.09 26.97 -37.41
C TYR A 116 -1.11 26.56 -38.88
N LEU A 117 -1.13 25.27 -39.20
CA LEU A 117 -1.19 24.79 -40.59
C LEU A 117 -2.37 25.42 -41.32
N VAL A 118 -3.58 25.31 -40.75
CA VAL A 118 -4.81 25.89 -41.30
C VAL A 118 -4.70 27.41 -41.49
N TRP A 119 -4.17 28.12 -40.50
CA TRP A 119 -3.97 29.57 -40.60
C TRP A 119 -2.94 29.90 -41.68
N SER A 120 -1.80 29.21 -41.74
CA SER A 120 -0.75 29.50 -42.73
C SER A 120 -1.21 29.26 -44.16
N GLU A 121 -1.92 28.17 -44.43
CA GLU A 121 -2.48 27.86 -45.76
C GLU A 121 -3.43 28.97 -46.25
N SER A 122 -4.08 29.71 -45.35
CA SER A 122 -5.01 30.77 -45.72
C SER A 122 -4.35 32.04 -46.29
N TRP A 123 -3.07 32.32 -45.98
CA TRP A 123 -2.44 33.59 -46.37
C TRP A 123 -0.99 33.51 -46.85
N ILE A 124 -0.30 32.37 -46.69
CA ILE A 124 1.13 32.23 -47.00
C ILE A 124 1.47 32.48 -48.48
N THR A 125 0.50 32.27 -49.37
CA THR A 125 0.61 32.54 -50.82
C THR A 125 0.72 34.03 -51.14
N PHE A 126 0.20 34.90 -50.27
CA PHE A 126 0.31 36.36 -50.40
C PHE A 126 1.64 36.92 -49.87
N VAL A 127 2.49 36.09 -49.24
CA VAL A 127 3.79 36.51 -48.70
C VAL A 127 4.89 36.43 -49.76
N PRO A 128 5.64 37.53 -50.01
CA PRO A 128 6.81 37.52 -50.90
C PRO A 128 7.90 36.54 -50.43
N GLY A 129 8.54 35.88 -51.38
CA GLY A 129 9.53 34.81 -51.13
C GLY A 129 10.55 35.06 -50.00
N PRO A 130 11.18 36.25 -49.91
CA PRO A 130 12.17 36.54 -48.87
C PRO A 130 11.61 36.56 -47.44
N LEU A 131 10.32 36.84 -47.26
CA LEU A 131 9.69 37.02 -45.94
C LEU A 131 8.96 35.76 -45.46
N ARG A 132 8.76 34.78 -46.35
CA ARG A 132 7.99 33.57 -46.07
C ARG A 132 8.61 32.72 -44.94
N THR A 133 9.93 32.79 -44.75
CA THR A 133 10.67 32.11 -43.67
C THR A 133 10.29 32.61 -42.27
N TYR A 134 10.00 33.90 -42.12
CA TYR A 134 9.62 34.49 -40.82
C TYR A 134 8.17 34.18 -40.42
N ALA A 135 7.32 33.83 -41.39
CA ALA A 135 5.95 33.42 -41.12
C ALA A 135 5.87 32.15 -40.25
N TYR A 136 6.89 31.29 -40.29
CA TYR A 136 6.99 30.04 -39.53
C TYR A 136 7.49 30.19 -38.08
N ALA A 137 7.88 31.39 -37.65
CA ALA A 137 8.33 31.66 -36.27
C ALA A 137 7.37 31.18 -35.16
N PRO A 138 6.02 31.26 -35.31
CA PRO A 138 5.09 30.76 -34.29
C PRO A 138 5.18 29.24 -34.06
N ILE A 139 5.46 28.44 -35.11
CA ILE A 139 5.66 26.99 -34.96
C ILE A 139 6.89 26.71 -34.11
N LEU A 140 7.99 27.41 -34.37
CA LEU A 140 9.23 27.21 -33.63
C LEU A 140 9.02 27.48 -32.13
N LEU A 141 8.20 28.48 -31.79
CA LEU A 141 7.86 28.80 -30.40
C LEU A 141 6.95 27.72 -29.78
N ALA A 142 5.97 27.21 -30.52
CA ALA A 142 5.11 26.12 -30.06
C ALA A 142 5.90 24.81 -29.85
N LEU A 143 6.82 24.48 -30.76
CA LEU A 143 7.75 23.35 -30.62
C LEU A 143 8.72 23.51 -29.43
N LEU A 144 9.15 24.74 -29.14
CA LEU A 144 10.02 25.00 -27.99
C LEU A 144 9.27 24.81 -26.66
N ALA A 145 8.02 25.32 -26.58
CA ALA A 145 7.17 25.11 -25.41
C ALA A 145 6.83 23.62 -25.22
N ALA A 146 6.54 22.91 -26.31
CA ALA A 146 6.34 21.46 -26.36
C ALA A 146 7.53 20.68 -25.74
N LEU A 147 8.73 21.04 -26.19
CA LEU A 147 9.98 20.44 -25.75
C LEU A 147 10.23 20.71 -24.25
N GLY A 148 9.87 21.90 -23.76
CA GLY A 148 9.93 22.24 -22.34
C GLY A 148 9.04 21.34 -21.47
N HIS A 149 7.81 21.06 -21.90
CA HIS A 149 6.90 20.15 -21.19
C HIS A 149 7.43 18.71 -21.22
N ALA A 150 7.94 18.25 -22.36
CA ALA A 150 8.51 16.90 -22.51
C ALA A 150 9.78 16.70 -21.66
N LEU A 151 10.68 17.69 -21.63
CA LEU A 151 11.90 17.65 -20.80
C LEU A 151 11.58 17.67 -19.31
N PHE A 152 10.67 18.55 -18.88
CA PHE A 152 10.25 18.61 -17.48
C PHE A 152 9.72 17.26 -17.02
N ALA A 153 8.86 16.64 -17.82
CA ALA A 153 8.22 15.41 -17.45
C ALA A 153 9.14 14.18 -17.57
N ALA A 154 10.15 14.21 -18.48
CA ALA A 154 11.23 13.22 -18.50
C ALA A 154 12.08 13.25 -17.22
N ILE A 155 12.44 14.44 -16.74
CA ILE A 155 13.20 14.62 -15.49
C ILE A 155 12.43 14.05 -14.29
N VAL A 156 11.11 14.28 -14.24
CA VAL A 156 10.27 13.77 -13.16
C VAL A 156 10.17 12.25 -13.19
N LEU A 157 10.06 11.64 -14.38
CA LEU A 157 10.02 10.19 -14.51
C LEU A 157 11.34 9.53 -14.09
N GLU A 158 12.48 10.16 -14.43
CA GLU A 158 13.80 9.73 -13.97
C GLU A 158 13.93 9.82 -12.44
N ALA A 159 13.42 10.89 -11.84
CA ALA A 159 13.43 11.08 -10.39
C ALA A 159 12.58 10.03 -9.65
N ILE A 160 11.44 9.63 -10.21
CA ILE A 160 10.56 8.61 -9.64
C ILE A 160 11.18 7.20 -9.78
N GLY A 161 11.87 6.92 -10.90
CA GLY A 161 12.57 5.64 -11.12
C GLY A 161 13.77 5.39 -10.20
N MET A 162 14.22 6.41 -9.47
CA MET A 162 15.40 6.35 -8.59
C MET A 162 15.06 6.02 -7.12
N ILE A 163 13.78 5.90 -6.77
CA ILE A 163 13.32 5.44 -5.45
C ILE A 163 13.40 3.90 -5.46
N PRO A 164 14.31 3.26 -4.70
CA PRO A 164 14.37 1.80 -4.65
C PRO A 164 13.08 1.26 -4.05
N GLY A 165 12.42 0.36 -4.79
CA GLY A 165 11.23 -0.38 -4.35
C GLY A 165 11.54 -1.47 -3.34
#